data_AF-X1NXS3-F1
#
_entry.id   AF-X1NXS3-F1
#
_cell.length_a   1.000
_cell.length_b   1.000
_cell.length_c   1.000
_cell.angle_alpha   90.00
_cell.angle_beta   90.00
_cell.angle_gamma   90.00
#
_symmetry.space_group_name_H-M   'P 1'
#
loop_
_entity.id
_entity.type
_entity.pdbx_description
1 polymer ?
#
loop_
_entity_poly.entity_id
_entity_poly.type
_entity_poly.pdbx_seq_one_letter_code
_entity_poly.pdbx_strand_id
1 'polypeptide(L)' 'KGKVGVTVNPDTGVPIPESALAAKKALKGLTAEQILAENPSWKEDYEEYVREWYPGKKDIHFRRG' A
#
# COMPACT_ATOMS: atom_id res chain seq x y z
N LYS A 1 13.06 -26.07 6.76
CA LYS A 1 12.12 -25.57 7.80
C LYS A 1 12.36 -24.08 7.99
N GLY A 2 11.71 -23.23 7.20
CA GLY A 2 11.84 -21.78 7.32
C GLY A 2 11.08 -21.30 8.56
N LYS A 3 11.79 -20.75 9.55
CA LYS A 3 11.15 -19.98 10.61
C LYS A 3 10.68 -18.69 9.96
N VAL A 4 9.40 -18.59 9.62
CA VAL A 4 8.80 -17.29 9.30
C VAL A 4 8.86 -16.51 10.61
N GLY A 5 9.83 -15.61 10.75
CA GLY A 5 9.88 -14.74 11.90
C GLY A 5 8.58 -13.94 11.91
N VAL A 6 7.80 -14.10 12.96
CA VAL A 6 6.56 -13.36 13.18
C VAL A 6 6.90 -12.20 14.09
N THR A 7 6.54 -11.00 13.66
CA THR A 7 6.76 -9.74 14.39
C THR A 7 5.43 -9.06 14.63
N VAL A 8 5.35 -8.19 15.64
CA VAL A 8 4.12 -7.46 15.94
C VAL A 8 4.10 -6.19 15.10
N ASN A 9 3.05 -6.01 14.31
CA ASN A 9 2.82 -4.77 13.58
C ASN A 9 2.58 -3.63 14.58
N PRO A 10 3.44 -2.60 14.65
CA PRO A 10 3.29 -1.52 15.63
C PRO A 10 2.05 -0.66 15.38
N ASP A 11 1.51 -0.64 14.15
CA ASP A 11 0.33 0.17 13.81
C ASP A 11 -0.99 -0.50 14.23
N THR A 12 -1.03 -1.84 14.36
CA THR A 12 -2.28 -2.58 14.65
C THR A 12 -2.19 -3.50 15.86
N GLY A 13 -0.99 -3.74 16.40
CA GLY A 13 -0.76 -4.69 17.48
C GLY A 13 -0.91 -6.17 17.08
N VAL A 14 -1.11 -6.46 15.80
CA VAL A 14 -1.36 -7.82 15.29
C VAL A 14 -0.04 -8.48 14.88
N PRO A 15 0.19 -9.77 15.19
CA PRO A 15 1.33 -10.52 14.68
C PRO A 15 1.25 -10.68 13.17
N ILE A 16 2.31 -10.26 12.46
CA ILE A 16 2.48 -10.35 11.02
C ILE A 16 3.84 -10.99 10.69
N PRO A 17 4.00 -11.61 9.51
CA PRO A 17 5.31 -12.04 9.04
C PRO A 17 6.30 -10.87 8.95
N GLU A 18 7.57 -11.10 9.30
CA GLU A 18 8.64 -10.11 9.14
C GLU A 18 8.75 -9.62 7.70
N SER A 19 8.54 -10.51 6.72
CA SER A 19 8.48 -10.15 5.30
C SER A 19 7.36 -9.16 4.98
N ALA A 20 6.19 -9.33 5.60
CA ALA A 20 5.06 -8.40 5.44
C ALA A 20 5.35 -7.05 6.11
N LEU A 21 6.02 -7.04 7.27
CA LEU A 21 6.45 -5.78 7.90
C LEU A 21 7.49 -5.04 7.04
N ALA A 22 8.45 -5.78 6.47
CA ALA A 22 9.47 -5.22 5.59
C ALA A 22 8.85 -4.65 4.30
N ALA A 23 7.92 -5.39 3.67
CA ALA A 23 7.15 -4.91 2.53
C ALA A 23 6.35 -3.65 2.88
N LYS A 24 5.65 -3.64 4.03
CA LYS A 24 4.93 -2.45 4.51
C LYS A 24 5.85 -1.25 4.73
N LYS A 25 7.06 -1.45 5.26
CA LYS A 25 8.05 -0.38 5.44
C LYS A 25 8.59 0.13 4.11
N ALA A 26 8.86 -0.76 3.16
CA ALA A 26 9.25 -0.39 1.81
C ALA A 26 8.15 0.41 1.11
N LEU A 27 6.88 0.01 1.27
CA LEU A 27 5.72 0.70 0.72
C LEU A 27 5.41 2.02 1.45
N LYS A 28 5.67 2.16 2.76
CA LYS A 28 5.47 3.41 3.52
C LYS A 28 6.32 4.58 2.99
N GLY A 29 7.45 4.29 2.33
CA GLY A 29 8.32 5.29 1.72
C GLY A 29 7.99 5.61 0.26
N LEU A 30 7.14 4.82 -0.38
CA LEU A 30 6.74 5.02 -1.77
C LEU A 30 5.42 5.78 -1.82
N THR A 31 5.35 6.77 -2.71
CA THR A 31 4.08 7.42 -3.03
C THR A 31 3.19 6.44 -3.80
N ALA A 32 1.86 6.61 -3.71
CA ALA A 32 0.93 5.80 -4.51
C ALA A 32 1.25 5.86 -6.00
N GLU A 33 1.73 7.01 -6.49
CA GLU A 33 2.20 7.21 -7.87
C GLU A 33 3.37 6.29 -8.24
N GLN A 34 4.34 6.10 -7.35
CA GLN A 34 5.48 5.19 -7.59
C GLN A 34 5.05 3.72 -7.59
N ILE A 35 4.13 3.34 -6.70
CA ILE A 35 3.59 1.97 -6.65
C ILE A 35 2.80 1.66 -7.92
N LEU A 36 2.00 2.62 -8.39
CA LEU A 36 1.21 2.50 -9.63
C LEU A 36 2.08 2.57 -10.89
N ALA A 37 3.23 3.25 -10.85
CA ALA A 37 4.19 3.23 -11.95
C ALA A 37 4.82 1.84 -12.13
N GLU A 38 5.06 1.11 -11.04
CA GLU A 38 5.60 -0.25 -11.07
C GLU A 38 4.52 -1.30 -11.40
N ASN A 39 3.26 -1.04 -11.01
CA ASN A 39 2.13 -1.94 -11.24
C ASN A 39 0.94 -1.16 -11.82
N PRO A 40 0.97 -0.81 -13.13
CA PRO A 40 -0.06 0.02 -13.75
C PRO A 40 -1.44 -0.64 -13.77
N SER A 41 -1.51 -1.98 -13.66
CA SER A 41 -2.77 -2.72 -13.57
C SER A 41 -3.56 -2.44 -12.28
N TRP A 42 -2.92 -1.94 -11.23
CA TRP A 42 -3.59 -1.63 -9.96
C TRP A 42 -4.21 -0.24 -9.93
N LYS A 43 -4.05 0.54 -11.00
CA LYS A 43 -4.51 1.94 -11.04
C LYS A 43 -6.03 2.04 -10.90
N GLU A 44 -6.78 1.24 -11.66
CA GLU A 44 -8.24 1.28 -11.64
C GLU A 44 -8.80 0.82 -10.29
N ASP A 45 -8.29 -0.28 -9.73
CA ASP A 45 -8.66 -0.76 -8.40
C ASP A 45 -8.34 0.26 -7.29
N TYR A 46 -7.19 0.93 -7.38
CA TYR A 46 -6.81 1.96 -6.41
C TYR A 46 -7.71 3.20 -6.51
N GLU A 47 -8.02 3.65 -7.73
CA GLU A 47 -8.94 4.77 -7.97
C GLU A 47 -10.35 4.46 -7.44
N GLU A 48 -10.85 3.23 -7.66
CA GLU A 48 -12.13 2.78 -7.13
C GLU A 48 -12.13 2.72 -5.60
N TYR A 49 -11.10 2.11 -4.99
CA TYR A 49 -10.95 2.03 -3.54
C TYR A 49 -10.93 3.42 -2.89
N VAL A 50 -10.16 4.36 -3.45
CA VAL A 50 -10.06 5.72 -2.91
C VAL A 50 -11.38 6.48 -3.08
N ARG A 51 -12.11 6.28 -4.20
CA ARG A 51 -13.42 6.88 -4.41
C ARG A 51 -14.45 6.36 -3.39
N GLU A 52 -14.44 5.07 -3.09
CA GLU A 52 -15.36 4.43 -2.16
C GLU A 52 -15.06 4.79 -0.70
N TRP A 53 -13.79 4.73 -0.29
CA TRP A 53 -13.40 4.92 1.11
C TRP A 53 -13.09 6.38 1.49
N TYR A 54 -12.79 7.24 0.52
CA TYR A 54 -12.45 8.65 0.75
C TYR A 54 -13.23 9.59 -0.18
N PRO A 55 -14.57 9.67 -0.06
CA PRO A 55 -15.42 10.43 -0.97
C PRO A 55 -15.16 11.95 -0.98
N GLY A 56 -14.36 12.46 -0.05
CA GLY A 56 -13.91 13.85 0.02
C GLY A 56 -12.62 14.18 -0.75
N LYS A 57 -11.87 13.17 -1.24
CA LYS A 57 -10.67 13.37 -2.07
C LYS A 57 -11.01 13.22 -3.55
N LYS A 58 -11.88 14.10 -4.07
CA LYS A 58 -12.30 14.10 -5.49
C LYS A 58 -11.22 14.53 -6.49
N ASP A 59 -10.06 14.97 -6.03
CA ASP A 59 -9.00 15.55 -6.86
C ASP A 59 -7.66 14.81 -6.68
N ILE A 60 -7.64 13.49 -6.84
CA ILE A 60 -6.39 12.80 -7.16
C ILE A 60 -6.23 12.84 -8.68
N HIS A 61 -5.99 14.04 -9.20
CA HIS A 61 -5.53 14.22 -10.56
C HIS A 61 -4.14 13.58 -10.66
N PHE A 62 -4.08 12.30 -11.03
CA PHE A 62 -2.86 11.69 -11.55
C PHE A 62 -2.51 12.41 -12.85
N ARG A 63 -1.78 13.52 -12.74
CA ARG A 63 -1.33 14.33 -13.87
C ARG A 63 -0.37 13.47 -14.68
N ARG A 64 -0.90 12.94 -15.78
CA ARG A 64 -0.16 12.22 -16.82
C ARG A 64 0.92 13.16 -17.37
N GLY A 65 2.15 12.97 -16.90
CA GLY A 65 3.37 13.45 -17.56
C GLY A 65 3.76 12.51 -18.68
#